data_AF-A0A1L3GL96-F1
#
_entry.id   AF-A0A1L3GL96-F1
#
_cell.length_a   1.000
_cell.length_b   1.000
_cell.length_c   1.000
_cell.angle_alpha   90.00
_cell.angle_beta   90.00
_cell.angle_gamma   90.00
#
_symmetry.space_group_name_H-M   'P 1'
#
loop_
_entity.id
_entity.type
_entity.pdbx_description
1 polymer ?
#
loop_
_entity_poly.entity_id
_entity_poly.type
_entity_poly.pdbx_seq_one_letter_code
_entity_poly.pdbx_strand_id
1 'polypeptide(L)'
;MTHEEWETKCKCCARCCYEKIDFEGEVYFTDTPCEKLDLETLRCTVYADRDIRRPGCVRLTPELVTKGFLPGDCPYVENISDYVAPVPFDETNR
;
A
#
# COMPACT_ATOMS: atom_id res chain seq x y z
N MET A 1 -12.37 -10.85 13.00
CA MET A 1 -11.12 -10.07 13.18
C MET A 1 -11.51 -8.65 13.49
N THR A 2 -11.00 -8.13 14.59
CA THR A 2 -11.20 -6.74 14.99
C THR A 2 -10.27 -5.81 14.20
N HIS A 3 -10.55 -4.51 14.22
CA HIS A 3 -9.68 -3.52 13.59
C HIS A 3 -8.26 -3.53 14.20
N GLU A 4 -8.16 -3.64 15.52
CA GLU A 4 -6.87 -3.67 16.22
C GLU A 4 -6.04 -4.90 15.83
N GLU A 5 -6.65 -6.09 15.86
CA GLU A 5 -5.99 -7.33 15.40
C GLU A 5 -5.50 -7.20 13.97
N TRP A 6 -6.29 -6.59 13.09
CA TRP A 6 -5.90 -6.38 11.70
C TRP A 6 -4.70 -5.44 11.56
N GLU A 7 -4.68 -4.33 12.29
CA GLU A 7 -3.58 -3.37 12.24
C GLU A 7 -2.25 -3.95 12.78
N THR A 8 -2.29 -5.00 13.61
CA THR A 8 -1.06 -5.70 14.05
C THR A 8 -0.29 -6.36 12.91
N LYS A 9 -0.92 -6.60 11.76
CA LYS A 9 -0.26 -7.13 10.56
C LYS A 9 0.74 -6.15 9.94
N CYS A 10 0.64 -4.86 10.24
CA CYS A 10 1.52 -3.84 9.67
C CYS A 10 2.98 -4.05 10.11
N LYS A 11 3.85 -4.38 9.17
CA LYS A 11 5.31 -4.46 9.39
C LYS A 11 6.04 -3.12 9.36
N CYS A 12 5.33 -1.99 9.29
CA CYS A 12 5.91 -0.64 9.22
C CYS A 12 6.99 -0.48 8.13
N CYS A 13 6.80 -1.12 6.98
CA CYS A 13 7.77 -1.14 5.87
C CYS A 13 7.63 0.02 4.87
N ALA A 14 6.76 1.01 5.14
CA ALA A 14 6.43 2.15 4.28
C ALA A 14 5.89 1.86 2.85
N ARG A 15 5.91 0.63 2.34
CA ARG A 15 5.53 0.34 0.92
C ARG A 15 4.10 0.74 0.54
N CYS A 16 3.17 0.76 1.50
CA CYS A 16 1.81 1.30 1.28
C CYS A 16 1.78 2.82 1.06
N CYS A 17 2.83 3.54 1.45
CA CYS A 17 2.97 4.99 1.37
C CYS A 17 3.73 5.46 0.13
N TYR A 18 4.10 4.59 -0.81
CA TYR A 18 4.61 5.02 -2.12
C TYR A 18 3.45 5.31 -3.07
N GLU A 19 3.65 6.10 -4.10
CA GLU A 19 2.62 6.31 -5.12
C GLU A 19 2.34 5.01 -5.89
N LYS A 20 1.11 4.88 -6.38
CA LYS A 20 0.70 3.80 -7.28
C LYS A 20 -0.01 4.42 -8.47
N ILE A 21 0.24 3.86 -9.64
CA ILE A 21 -0.40 4.27 -10.88
C ILE A 21 -1.29 3.11 -11.33
N ASP A 22 -2.57 3.37 -11.54
CA ASP A 22 -3.46 2.43 -12.23
C ASP A 22 -3.41 2.78 -13.72
N PHE A 23 -3.00 1.82 -14.55
CA PHE A 23 -2.98 1.96 -16.00
C PHE A 23 -3.50 0.68 -16.63
N GLU A 24 -4.58 0.80 -17.42
CA GLU A 24 -5.26 -0.31 -18.09
C GLU A 24 -5.66 -1.49 -17.17
N GLY A 25 -5.91 -1.21 -15.88
CA GLY A 25 -6.30 -2.23 -14.89
C GLY A 25 -5.12 -2.91 -14.19
N GLU A 26 -3.89 -2.55 -14.54
CA GLU A 26 -2.68 -2.96 -13.85
C GLU A 26 -2.21 -1.87 -12.89
N VAL A 27 -1.84 -2.26 -11.67
CA VAL A 27 -1.32 -1.33 -10.67
C VAL A 27 0.19 -1.35 -10.70
N TYR A 28 0.79 -0.20 -10.97
CA TYR A 28 2.23 0.01 -10.98
C TYR A 28 2.70 0.65 -9.69
N PHE A 29 3.76 0.07 -9.12
CA PHE A 29 4.40 0.54 -7.91
C PHE A 29 5.55 1.49 -8.28
N THR A 30 5.52 2.74 -7.83
CA THR A 30 6.58 3.70 -8.13
C THR A 30 7.59 3.82 -6.98
N ASP A 31 8.74 4.43 -7.27
CA ASP A 31 9.78 4.80 -6.29
C ASP A 31 9.49 6.16 -5.62
N THR A 32 8.37 6.80 -5.96
CA THR A 32 8.00 8.12 -5.42
C THR A 32 7.29 7.96 -4.08
N PRO A 33 7.83 8.50 -2.97
CA PRO A 33 7.16 8.43 -1.67
C PRO A 33 6.01 9.44 -1.57
N CYS A 34 5.00 9.10 -0.78
CA CYS A 34 3.94 10.03 -0.38
C CYS A 34 4.53 11.20 0.42
N GLU A 35 4.00 12.40 0.19
CA GLU A 35 4.37 13.61 0.95
C GLU A 35 4.15 13.52 2.48
N LYS A 36 3.39 12.54 2.97
CA LYS A 36 3.17 12.29 4.41
C LYS A 36 4.02 11.15 4.98
N LEU A 37 4.88 10.53 4.16
CA LEU A 37 5.83 9.53 4.62
C LEU A 37 7.06 10.23 5.21
N ASP A 38 7.38 9.91 6.45
CA ASP A 38 8.68 10.22 7.02
C ASP A 38 9.70 9.17 6.54
N LEU A 39 10.69 9.61 5.77
CA LEU A 39 11.71 8.73 5.19
C LEU A 39 12.79 8.30 6.19
N GLU A 40 12.93 8.99 7.32
CA GLU A 40 13.87 8.58 8.38
C GLU A 40 13.26 7.45 9.21
N THR A 41 11.98 7.55 9.56
CA THR A 41 11.30 6.58 10.41
C THR A 41 10.50 5.51 9.64
N LEU A 42 10.31 5.69 8.33
CA LEU A 42 9.47 4.86 7.46
C LEU A 42 8.01 4.77 7.93
N ARG A 43 7.52 5.82 8.58
CA ARG A 43 6.16 5.90 9.13
C ARG A 43 5.35 7.01 8.47
N CYS A 44 4.06 6.74 8.26
CA CYS A 44 3.12 7.78 7.86
C CYS A 44 2.83 8.70 9.05
N THR A 45 3.05 10.00 8.88
CA THR A 45 2.84 11.01 9.92
C THR A 45 1.37 11.25 10.24
N VAL A 46 0.46 10.78 9.38
CA VAL A 46 -0.99 10.94 9.50
C VAL A 46 -1.74 9.60 9.39
N TYR A 47 -1.13 8.48 9.78
CA TYR A 47 -1.64 7.13 9.50
C TYR A 47 -3.12 6.92 9.87
N ALA A 48 -3.56 7.41 11.03
CA ALA A 48 -4.94 7.25 11.51
C ALA A 48 -5.98 8.00 10.65
N ASP A 49 -5.59 9.13 10.06
CA ASP A 49 -6.44 10.02 9.27
C ASP A 49 -6.02 10.07 7.79
N ARG A 50 -5.28 9.05 7.32
CA ARG A 50 -4.59 9.08 6.03
C ARG A 50 -5.51 9.29 4.84
N ASP A 51 -6.70 8.71 4.88
CA ASP A 51 -7.75 8.85 3.87
C ASP A 51 -8.37 10.25 3.83
N ILE A 52 -8.30 10.99 4.94
CA ILE A 52 -8.78 12.38 5.05
C ILE A 52 -7.66 13.36 4.66
N ARG A 53 -6.44 13.08 5.10
CA ARG A 53 -5.28 13.97 4.95
C ARG A 53 -4.56 13.85 3.62
N ARG A 54 -4.68 12.71 2.94
CA ARG A 54 -4.05 12.43 1.65
C ARG A 54 -5.11 11.91 0.67
N PRO A 55 -5.62 12.76 -0.25
CA PRO A 55 -6.51 12.32 -1.30
C PRO A 55 -5.89 11.15 -2.10
N GLY A 56 -6.67 10.11 -2.32
CA GLY A 56 -6.22 8.88 -2.97
C GLY A 56 -5.57 7.85 -2.03
N CYS A 57 -5.22 8.22 -0.79
CA CYS A 57 -4.80 7.26 0.21
C CYS A 57 -6.03 6.49 0.75
N VAL A 58 -5.86 5.21 1.03
CA VAL A 58 -6.93 4.34 1.50
C VAL A 58 -6.61 3.69 2.83
N ARG A 59 -7.65 3.39 3.61
CA ARG A 59 -7.52 2.48 4.74
C ARG A 59 -7.32 1.07 4.20
N LEU A 60 -6.39 0.34 4.80
CA LEU A 60 -6.09 -1.03 4.38
C LEU A 60 -7.18 -1.90 5.00
N THR A 61 -8.34 -2.06 4.37
CA THR A 61 -9.36 -3.00 4.85
C THR A 61 -9.22 -4.33 4.10
N PRO A 62 -9.72 -5.46 4.64
CA PRO A 62 -9.68 -6.75 3.95
C PRO A 62 -10.22 -6.70 2.50
N GLU A 63 -11.23 -5.88 2.26
CA GLU A 63 -11.83 -5.70 0.93
C GLU A 63 -10.91 -4.88 0.01
N LEU A 64 -10.34 -3.78 0.53
CA LEU A 64 -9.53 -2.88 -0.30
C LEU A 64 -8.19 -3.49 -0.69
N VAL A 65 -7.55 -4.26 0.19
CA VAL A 65 -6.23 -4.85 -0.10
C VAL A 65 -6.25 -5.86 -1.24
N THR A 66 -7.43 -6.36 -1.63
CA THR A 66 -7.58 -7.25 -2.81
C THR A 66 -7.29 -6.55 -4.14
N LYS A 67 -7.25 -5.21 -4.17
CA LYS A 67 -7.03 -4.40 -5.38
C LYS A 67 -5.59 -4.36 -5.89
N GLY A 68 -4.69 -5.17 -5.34
CA GLY A 68 -3.36 -5.34 -5.93
C GLY A 68 -2.37 -4.18 -5.74
N PHE A 69 -2.60 -3.24 -4.81
CA PHE A 69 -1.68 -2.10 -4.59
C PHE A 69 -0.60 -2.36 -3.52
N LEU A 70 -0.60 -3.54 -2.89
CA LEU A 70 0.41 -3.95 -1.91
C LEU A 70 1.35 -5.02 -2.49
N PRO A 71 2.64 -5.03 -2.13
CA PRO A 71 3.54 -6.12 -2.49
C PRO A 71 3.01 -7.50 -2.07
N GLY A 72 3.31 -8.54 -2.84
CA GLY A 72 2.82 -9.91 -2.57
C GLY A 72 3.29 -10.52 -1.24
N ASP A 73 4.38 -10.00 -0.66
CA ASP A 73 4.89 -10.38 0.67
C ASP A 73 4.31 -9.52 1.82
N CYS A 74 3.35 -8.63 1.53
CA CYS A 74 2.71 -7.82 2.55
C CYS A 74 1.78 -8.70 3.41
N PRO A 75 1.88 -8.69 4.75
CA PRO A 75 1.05 -9.54 5.62
C PRO A 75 -0.45 -9.30 5.48
N TYR A 76 -0.86 -8.12 5.01
CA TYR A 76 -2.27 -7.83 4.76
C TYR A 76 -2.88 -8.66 3.63
N VAL A 77 -2.06 -9.16 2.70
CA VAL A 77 -2.53 -9.94 1.54
C VAL A 77 -2.21 -11.44 1.64
N GLU A 78 -1.57 -11.86 2.74
CA GLU A 78 -1.04 -13.23 2.91
C GLU A 78 -2.08 -14.36 2.76
N ASN A 79 -3.36 -14.07 3.00
CA ASN A 79 -4.46 -15.05 2.94
C ASN A 79 -5.39 -14.83 1.74
N ILE A 80 -4.94 -14.08 0.73
CA ILE A 80 -5.70 -13.82 -0.50
C ILE A 80 -5.20 -14.77 -1.58
N SER A 81 -6.00 -15.79 -1.89
CA SER A 81 -5.74 -16.68 -3.02
C SER A 81 -5.74 -15.88 -4.33
N ASP A 82 -4.84 -16.23 -5.24
CA ASP A 82 -4.73 -15.62 -6.57
C ASP A 82 -4.48 -14.09 -6.54
N TYR A 83 -3.84 -13.59 -5.47
CA TYR A 83 -3.48 -12.19 -5.34
C TYR A 83 -2.52 -11.73 -6.45
N VAL A 84 -2.93 -10.70 -7.19
CA VAL A 84 -2.09 -10.03 -8.19
C VAL A 84 -1.39 -8.84 -7.52
N ALA A 85 -0.08 -8.99 -7.31
CA ALA A 85 0.76 -7.93 -6.75
C ALA A 85 1.01 -6.82 -7.79
N PRO A 86 1.29 -5.57 -7.35
CA PRO A 86 1.54 -4.49 -8.28
C PRO A 86 2.84 -4.72 -9.03
N VAL A 87 2.86 -4.32 -10.29
CA VAL A 87 4.03 -4.40 -11.16
C VAL A 87 5.06 -3.36 -10.70
N PRO A 88 6.33 -3.72 -10.45
CA PRO A 88 7.37 -2.73 -10.22
C PRO A 88 7.50 -1.80 -11.42
N PHE A 89 7.50 -0.49 -11.18
CA PHE A 89 7.82 0.50 -12.21
C PHE A 89 9.34 0.50 -12.39
N ASP A 90 9.86 -0.34 -13.30
CA ASP A 90 11.28 -0.40 -13.66
C ASP A 90 11.54 0.22 -15.05
N GLU A 91 12.83 0.42 -15.38
CA GLU A 91 13.26 1.02 -16.66
C GLU A 91 12.90 0.18 -17.90
N THR A 92 12.48 -1.09 -17.73
CA THR A 92 12.06 -1.96 -18.85
C THR A 92 10.59 -1.81 -19.21
N ASN A 93 9.80 -1.13 -18.37
CA ASN A 93 8.39 -0.80 -18.59
C ASN A 93 8.17 0.68 -19.00
N ARG A 94 9.21 1.35 -19.53
CA ARG A 94 9.19 2.78 -19.92
C ARG A 94 9.02 3.02 -21.41
#